data_AF-A0A1N7K5D8-F1
#
_entry.id   AF-A0A1N7K5D8-F1
#
_cell.length_a   1.000
_cell.length_b   1.000
_cell.length_c   1.000
_cell.angle_alpha   90.00
_cell.angle_beta   90.00
_cell.angle_gamma   90.00
#
_symmetry.space_group_name_H-M   'P 1'
#
loop_
_entity.id
_entity.type
_entity.pdbx_description
1 polymer ?
#
loop_
_entity_poly.entity_id
_entity_poly.type
_entity_poly.pdbx_seq_one_letter_code
_entity_poly.pdbx_strand_id
1 'polypeptide(L)'
;MKNRNIVITYLVMTLIFLSEVVLNFNQYSYRGYYTDKIIGWLWLAMTVFIIIKLWKKKAIKAYFGLLVAGIILSILPMMIPFFALLSYFSTIDSYQRISLNDEYRIERHRPGALSKPQIAIYQQKGIFEKRISKTPYVEVLEKVIQRPSIDISSDERNESIQEAKLVSANKDSIGIEYKIMNKKQIFYHKNKEDWFDDL
;
A
#
# COMPACT_ATOMS: atom_id res chain seq x y z
N MET A 1 34.82 1.51 -9.02
CA MET A 1 33.87 2.35 -9.79
C MET A 1 34.22 3.82 -9.64
N LYS A 2 34.28 4.57 -10.75
CA LYS A 2 34.47 6.04 -10.74
C LYS A 2 33.27 6.72 -10.07
N ASN A 3 33.48 7.81 -9.35
CA ASN A 3 32.41 8.55 -8.65
C ASN A 3 31.23 8.92 -9.58
N ARG A 4 31.52 9.22 -10.86
CA ARG A 4 30.49 9.48 -11.88
C ARG A 4 29.51 8.31 -12.06
N ASN A 5 30.02 7.08 -12.14
CA ASN A 5 29.17 5.90 -12.35
C ASN A 5 28.27 5.65 -11.14
N ILE A 6 28.78 5.89 -9.93
CA ILE A 6 28.01 5.74 -8.68
C ILE A 6 26.85 6.73 -8.65
N VAL A 7 27.10 7.99 -9.01
CA VAL A 7 26.06 9.02 -9.10
C VAL A 7 25.02 8.66 -10.16
N ILE A 8 25.44 8.17 -11.33
CA ILE A 8 24.51 7.72 -12.38
C ILE A 8 23.63 6.57 -11.89
N THR A 9 24.23 5.53 -11.28
CA THR A 9 23.46 4.40 -10.73
C THR A 9 22.44 4.86 -9.69
N TYR A 10 22.80 5.80 -8.83
CA TYR A 10 21.88 6.37 -7.86
C TYR A 10 20.75 7.17 -8.49
N LEU A 11 21.04 7.97 -9.52
CA LEU A 11 20.01 8.69 -10.25
C LEU A 11 19.01 7.73 -10.91
N VAL A 12 19.50 6.64 -11.51
CA VAL A 12 18.63 5.58 -12.07
C VAL A 12 17.77 4.96 -10.97
N MET A 13 18.35 4.61 -9.82
CA MET A 13 17.60 4.03 -8.69
C MET A 13 16.55 5.02 -8.15
N THR A 14 16.89 6.31 -8.09
CA THR A 14 15.96 7.37 -7.67
C THR A 14 14.83 7.52 -8.67
N LEU A 15 15.09 7.38 -9.97
CA LEU A 15 14.05 7.45 -10.99
C LEU A 15 13.07 6.27 -10.90
N ILE A 16 13.56 5.07 -10.60
CA ILE A 16 12.72 3.88 -10.34
C ILE A 16 11.85 4.09 -9.10
N PHE A 17 12.43 4.62 -8.02
CA PHE A 17 11.68 4.95 -6.81
C PHE A 17 10.60 6.02 -7.08
N LEU A 18 10.93 7.08 -7.82
CA LEU A 18 9.97 8.13 -8.17
C LEU A 18 8.85 7.62 -9.09
N SER A 19 9.13 6.69 -10.02
CA SER A 19 8.07 6.10 -10.84
C SER A 19 7.08 5.31 -10.00
N GLU A 20 7.53 4.64 -8.93
CA GLU A 20 6.64 3.95 -8.00
C GLU A 20 5.70 4.92 -7.28
N VAL A 21 6.23 6.04 -6.78
CA VAL A 21 5.44 7.10 -6.14
C VAL A 21 4.37 7.62 -7.11
N VAL A 22 4.73 7.87 -8.37
CA VAL A 22 3.79 8.32 -9.42
C VAL A 22 2.74 7.25 -9.73
N LEU A 23 3.13 5.97 -9.80
CA LEU A 23 2.18 4.87 -10.01
C LEU A 23 1.15 4.81 -8.88
N ASN A 24 1.60 4.92 -7.63
CA ASN A 24 0.73 4.85 -6.45
C ASN A 24 -0.32 5.98 -6.46
N PHE A 25 0.08 7.20 -6.83
CA PHE A 25 -0.88 8.31 -7.02
C PHE A 25 -1.94 8.02 -8.09
N ASN A 26 -1.63 7.21 -9.09
CA ASN A 26 -2.54 6.79 -10.15
C ASN A 26 -3.21 5.43 -9.87
N GLN A 27 -3.15 4.93 -8.64
CA GLN A 27 -3.74 3.65 -8.21
C GLN A 27 -3.10 2.42 -8.85
N TYR A 28 -1.88 2.58 -9.36
CA TYR A 28 -1.05 1.49 -9.85
C TYR A 28 0.06 1.16 -8.84
N SER A 29 0.50 -0.08 -8.83
CA SER A 29 1.71 -0.51 -8.14
C SER A 29 2.50 -1.47 -9.03
N TYR A 30 3.78 -1.69 -8.73
CA TYR A 30 4.49 -2.79 -9.36
C TYR A 30 3.92 -4.11 -8.86
N ARG A 31 3.92 -5.12 -9.73
CA ARG A 31 3.48 -6.46 -9.37
C ARG A 31 4.43 -7.06 -8.34
N GLY A 32 3.85 -7.67 -7.29
CA GLY A 32 4.57 -8.42 -6.27
C GLY A 32 4.27 -7.97 -4.84
N TYR A 33 4.55 -8.85 -3.88
CA TYR A 33 4.24 -8.59 -2.48
C TYR A 33 5.13 -7.49 -1.87
N TYR A 34 6.44 -7.65 -2.04
CA TYR A 34 7.43 -6.79 -1.41
C TYR A 34 8.12 -5.85 -2.40
N THR A 35 7.70 -5.80 -3.67
CA THR A 35 8.41 -5.06 -4.72
C THR A 35 8.63 -3.60 -4.34
N ASP A 36 7.55 -2.92 -3.96
CA ASP A 36 7.55 -1.53 -3.51
C ASP A 36 8.47 -1.31 -2.30
N LYS A 37 8.43 -2.23 -1.33
CA LYS A 37 9.27 -2.18 -0.12
C LYS A 37 10.75 -2.39 -0.46
N ILE A 38 11.07 -3.31 -1.36
CA ILE A 38 12.43 -3.61 -1.80
C ILE A 38 13.01 -2.39 -2.53
N ILE A 39 12.24 -1.77 -3.43
CA ILE A 39 12.65 -0.55 -4.15
C ILE A 39 12.93 0.56 -3.15
N GLY A 40 12.01 0.81 -2.21
CA GLY A 40 12.19 1.79 -1.14
C GLY A 40 13.46 1.55 -0.32
N TRP A 41 13.63 0.35 0.25
CA TRP A 41 14.79 0.02 1.08
C TRP A 41 16.11 0.08 0.31
N LEU A 42 16.12 -0.36 -0.95
CA LEU A 42 17.31 -0.30 -1.80
C LEU A 42 17.68 1.15 -2.11
N TRP A 43 16.70 2.02 -2.39
CA TRP A 43 16.93 3.45 -2.57
C TRP A 43 17.46 4.12 -1.30
N LEU A 44 16.93 3.76 -0.13
CA LEU A 44 17.37 4.28 1.16
C LEU A 44 18.81 3.85 1.47
N ALA A 45 19.15 2.58 1.27
CA ALA A 45 20.51 2.06 1.46
C ALA A 45 21.52 2.76 0.54
N MET A 46 21.17 2.96 -0.74
CA MET A 46 21.97 3.71 -1.70
C MET A 46 22.17 5.18 -1.28
N THR A 47 21.11 5.81 -0.76
CA THR A 47 21.14 7.19 -0.26
C THR A 47 22.14 7.33 0.88
N VAL A 48 22.07 6.45 1.89
CA VAL A 48 23.03 6.42 3.00
C VAL A 48 24.46 6.19 2.50
N PHE A 49 24.64 5.23 1.59
CA PHE A 49 25.95 4.93 1.00
C PHE A 49 26.57 6.14 0.31
N ILE A 50 25.80 6.89 -0.49
CA ILE A 50 26.28 8.10 -1.17
C ILE A 50 26.64 9.21 -0.21
N ILE A 51 25.84 9.40 0.84
CA ILE A 51 26.08 10.42 1.86
C ILE A 51 27.43 10.16 2.53
N ILE A 52 27.68 8.93 2.98
CA ILE A 52 28.94 8.53 3.63
C ILE A 52 30.11 8.70 2.65
N LYS A 53 29.99 8.17 1.43
CA LYS A 53 31.08 8.15 0.45
C LYS A 53 31.46 9.54 -0.06
N LEU A 54 30.49 10.43 -0.24
CA LEU A 54 30.69 11.76 -0.82
C LEU A 54 30.56 12.89 0.22
N TRP A 55 30.67 12.57 1.51
CA TRP A 55 30.48 13.50 2.64
C TRP A 55 31.34 14.78 2.58
N LYS A 56 32.52 14.70 1.94
CA LYS A 56 33.43 15.84 1.78
C LYS A 56 32.86 16.93 0.85
N LYS A 57 31.85 16.62 0.02
CA LYS A 57 31.23 17.56 -0.92
C LYS A 57 30.16 18.40 -0.21
N LYS A 58 30.22 19.74 -0.37
CA LYS A 58 29.23 20.67 0.21
C LYS A 58 27.80 20.34 -0.22
N ALA A 59 27.59 19.99 -1.50
CA ALA A 59 26.28 19.61 -2.02
C ALA A 59 25.65 18.41 -1.28
N ILE A 60 26.46 17.43 -0.89
CA ILE A 60 25.99 16.22 -0.18
C ILE A 60 25.60 16.55 1.26
N LYS A 61 26.33 17.47 1.91
CA LYS A 61 25.95 17.97 3.24
C LYS A 61 24.62 18.74 3.20
N ALA A 62 24.43 19.58 2.18
CA ALA A 62 23.16 20.28 1.97
C ALA A 62 22.02 19.29 1.71
N TYR A 63 22.24 18.29 0.86
CA TYR A 63 21.28 17.22 0.60
C TYR A 63 20.92 16.42 1.86
N PHE A 64 21.92 16.03 2.67
CA PHE A 64 21.68 15.38 3.95
C PHE A 64 20.87 16.27 4.92
N GLY A 65 21.21 17.56 5.00
CA GLY A 65 20.46 18.52 5.78
C GLY A 65 19.00 18.63 5.34
N LEU A 66 18.74 18.59 4.03
CA LEU A 66 17.39 18.59 3.47
C LEU A 66 16.61 17.31 3.82
N LEU A 67 17.26 16.13 3.78
CA LEU A 67 16.63 14.89 4.21
C LEU A 67 16.24 14.92 5.69
N VAL A 68 17.15 15.36 6.56
CA VAL A 68 16.89 15.49 8.00
C VAL A 68 15.78 16.50 8.26
N ALA A 69 15.84 17.67 7.61
CA ALA A 69 14.80 18.69 7.73
C ALA A 69 13.44 18.15 7.23
N GLY A 70 13.41 17.38 6.14
CA GLY A 70 12.20 16.74 5.63
C GLY A 70 11.58 15.77 6.63
N ILE A 71 12.39 14.95 7.31
CA ILE A 71 11.90 14.06 8.38
C ILE A 71 11.33 14.88 9.54
N ILE A 72 12.04 15.91 10.00
CA ILE A 72 11.55 16.78 11.10
C ILE A 72 10.25 17.48 10.69
N LEU A 73 10.18 18.03 9.48
CA LEU A 73 8.98 18.67 8.94
C LEU A 73 7.81 17.68 8.81
N SER A 74 8.07 16.40 8.52
CA SER A 74 7.04 15.36 8.42
C SER A 74 6.38 15.03 9.78
N ILE A 75 7.04 15.36 10.90
CA ILE A 75 6.52 15.15 12.25
C ILE A 75 5.53 16.26 12.65
N LEU A 76 5.77 17.50 12.21
CA LEU A 76 5.00 18.68 12.61
C LEU A 76 3.48 18.59 12.33
N PRO A 77 3.01 18.15 11.15
CA PRO A 77 1.58 18.00 10.88
C PRO A 77 1.04 16.71 11.53
N MET A 78 0.95 16.71 12.86
CA MET A 78 0.42 15.64 13.70
C MET A 78 1.04 14.26 13.42
N MET A 79 2.30 14.21 12.97
CA MET A 79 3.00 13.00 12.50
C MET A 79 2.34 12.25 11.34
N ILE A 80 1.29 12.78 10.71
CA ILE A 80 0.55 12.07 9.65
C ILE A 80 1.46 11.72 8.46
N PRO A 81 2.24 12.66 7.89
CA PRO A 81 3.20 12.36 6.82
C PRO A 81 4.32 11.44 7.29
N PHE A 82 4.75 11.58 8.55
CA PHE A 82 5.75 10.68 9.13
C PHE A 82 5.24 9.22 9.16
N PHE A 83 4.00 8.99 9.59
CA PHE A 83 3.40 7.66 9.56
C PHE A 83 3.15 7.15 8.14
N ALA A 84 2.83 8.01 7.18
CA ALA A 84 2.74 7.64 5.77
C ALA A 84 4.09 7.16 5.21
N LEU A 85 5.19 7.82 5.60
CA LEU A 85 6.54 7.34 5.27
C LEU A 85 6.82 6.00 5.94
N LEU A 86 6.52 5.85 7.23
CA LEU A 86 6.76 4.61 7.97
C LEU A 86 5.96 3.44 7.40
N SER A 87 4.67 3.64 7.07
CA SER A 87 3.83 2.62 6.45
C SER A 87 4.30 2.27 5.04
N TYR A 88 4.86 3.25 4.31
CA TYR A 88 5.47 3.00 3.01
C TYR A 88 6.72 2.10 3.10
N PHE A 89 7.59 2.26 4.11
CA PHE A 89 8.78 1.41 4.27
C PHE A 89 8.53 0.10 5.02
N SER A 90 7.39 -0.04 5.70
CA SER A 90 7.07 -1.20 6.53
C SER A 90 5.83 -1.96 6.06
N THR A 91 5.48 -3.03 6.77
CA THR A 91 4.24 -3.80 6.59
C THR A 91 3.24 -3.57 7.73
N ILE A 92 3.44 -2.54 8.57
CA ILE A 92 2.67 -2.31 9.81
C ILE A 92 1.15 -2.21 9.56
N ASP A 93 0.78 -1.74 8.37
CA ASP A 93 -0.62 -1.55 7.98
C ASP A 93 -1.13 -2.57 6.95
N SER A 94 -0.32 -3.59 6.62
CA SER A 94 -0.69 -4.68 5.70
C SER A 94 -1.10 -5.90 6.51
N TYR A 95 -2.40 -6.13 6.68
CA TYR A 95 -2.91 -7.23 7.50
C TYR A 95 -2.90 -8.56 6.76
N GLN A 96 -3.34 -8.56 5.50
CA GLN A 96 -3.49 -9.81 4.75
C GLN A 96 -3.55 -9.56 3.24
N ARG A 97 -2.93 -10.43 2.45
CA ARG A 97 -3.06 -10.45 0.99
C ARG A 97 -3.46 -11.85 0.54
N ILE A 98 -4.51 -11.96 -0.28
CA ILE A 98 -5.02 -13.24 -0.78
C ILE A 98 -5.11 -13.17 -2.30
N SER A 99 -4.51 -14.13 -2.98
CA SER A 99 -4.68 -14.30 -4.44
C SER A 99 -6.02 -14.96 -4.69
N LEU A 100 -6.87 -14.35 -5.51
CA LEU A 100 -8.14 -14.95 -5.89
C LEU A 100 -7.99 -15.85 -7.12
N ASN A 101 -7.19 -15.41 -8.09
CA ASN A 101 -6.77 -16.14 -9.29
C ASN A 101 -5.52 -15.46 -9.88
N ASP A 102 -5.18 -15.76 -11.14
CA ASP A 102 -4.03 -15.17 -11.83
C ASP A 102 -4.22 -13.68 -12.21
N GLU A 103 -5.45 -13.19 -12.23
CA GLU A 103 -5.80 -11.83 -12.66
C GLU A 103 -6.13 -10.89 -11.50
N TYR A 104 -6.63 -11.41 -10.38
CA TYR A 104 -7.18 -10.65 -9.28
C TYR A 104 -6.59 -11.09 -7.94
N ARG A 105 -6.30 -10.11 -7.09
CA ARG A 105 -5.96 -10.33 -5.69
C ARG A 105 -6.70 -9.34 -4.80
N ILE A 106 -6.87 -9.70 -3.55
CA ILE A 106 -7.35 -8.81 -2.51
C ILE A 106 -6.27 -8.55 -1.48
N GLU A 107 -6.37 -7.39 -0.86
CA GLU A 107 -5.50 -6.97 0.22
C GLU A 107 -6.31 -6.25 1.29
N ARG A 108 -6.25 -6.79 2.50
CA ARG A 108 -6.75 -6.13 3.69
C ARG A 108 -5.62 -5.28 4.25
N HIS A 109 -5.76 -3.97 4.17
CA HIS A 109 -4.76 -3.04 4.66
C HIS A 109 -5.39 -1.75 5.22
N ARG A 110 -4.57 -0.95 5.88
CA ARG A 110 -4.92 0.40 6.33
C ARG A 110 -4.13 1.40 5.48
N PRO A 111 -4.77 2.23 4.64
CA PRO A 111 -4.03 3.11 3.72
C PRO A 111 -3.35 4.30 4.40
N GLY A 112 -3.68 4.61 5.65
CA GLY A 112 -3.05 5.70 6.39
C GLY A 112 -3.39 5.69 7.89
N ALA A 113 -2.63 6.48 8.65
CA ALA A 113 -2.71 6.52 10.11
C ALA A 113 -4.10 6.89 10.67
N LEU A 114 -4.92 7.60 9.89
CA LEU A 114 -6.29 7.98 10.26
C LEU A 114 -7.37 7.12 9.59
N SER A 115 -6.99 6.27 8.64
CA SER A 115 -7.94 5.45 7.89
C SER A 115 -8.37 4.22 8.69
N LYS A 116 -9.57 3.71 8.43
CA LYS A 116 -10.00 2.40 8.94
C LYS A 116 -9.44 1.27 8.05
N PRO A 117 -9.32 0.03 8.56
CA PRO A 117 -8.98 -1.12 7.72
C PRO A 117 -9.96 -1.30 6.56
N GLN A 118 -9.42 -1.55 5.37
CA GLN A 118 -10.16 -1.65 4.11
C GLN A 118 -9.69 -2.88 3.35
N ILE A 119 -10.59 -3.44 2.54
CA ILE A 119 -10.28 -4.42 1.51
C ILE A 119 -10.10 -3.67 0.20
N ALA A 120 -8.91 -3.77 -0.38
CA ALA A 120 -8.60 -3.29 -1.72
C ALA A 120 -8.51 -4.48 -2.68
N ILE A 121 -9.13 -4.35 -3.86
CA ILE A 121 -9.04 -5.32 -4.94
C ILE A 121 -8.08 -4.79 -6.00
N TYR A 122 -7.13 -5.62 -6.39
CA TYR A 122 -6.15 -5.32 -7.42
C TYR A 122 -6.33 -6.24 -8.62
N GLN A 123 -6.30 -5.65 -9.81
CA GLN A 123 -6.24 -6.35 -11.09
C GLN A 123 -4.81 -6.34 -11.62
N GLN A 124 -4.27 -7.51 -11.92
CA GLN A 124 -2.95 -7.69 -12.49
C GLN A 124 -2.97 -7.33 -13.98
N LYS A 125 -2.05 -6.46 -14.40
CA LYS A 125 -1.84 -6.02 -15.78
C LYS A 125 -0.34 -6.09 -16.12
N GLY A 126 0.11 -7.30 -16.43
CA GLY A 126 1.51 -7.57 -16.76
C GLY A 126 2.44 -7.36 -15.57
N ILE A 127 3.30 -6.33 -15.63
CA ILE A 127 4.24 -5.94 -14.56
C ILE A 127 3.62 -4.97 -13.55
N PHE A 128 2.41 -4.48 -13.80
CA PHE A 128 1.69 -3.56 -12.93
C PHE A 128 0.46 -4.21 -12.34
N GLU A 129 0.00 -3.67 -11.23
CA GLU A 129 -1.29 -4.00 -10.63
C GLU A 129 -2.07 -2.71 -10.47
N LYS A 130 -3.35 -2.72 -10.83
CA LYS A 130 -4.23 -1.56 -10.67
C LYS A 130 -5.22 -1.85 -9.55
N ARG A 131 -5.34 -0.95 -8.58
CA ARG A 131 -6.46 -0.99 -7.62
C ARG A 131 -7.75 -0.60 -8.33
N ILE A 132 -8.75 -1.47 -8.24
CA ILE A 132 -10.04 -1.30 -8.94
C ILE A 132 -11.22 -1.15 -7.98
N SER A 133 -11.05 -1.51 -6.71
CA SER A 133 -12.09 -1.32 -5.71
C SER A 133 -11.46 -1.17 -4.32
N LYS A 134 -12.16 -0.43 -3.47
CA LYS A 134 -11.84 -0.25 -2.06
C LYS A 134 -13.15 -0.31 -1.28
N THR A 135 -13.19 -1.12 -0.23
CA THR A 135 -14.38 -1.26 0.63
C THR A 135 -13.94 -1.34 2.09
N PRO A 136 -14.57 -0.61 3.02
CA PRO A 136 -14.31 -0.77 4.44
C PRO A 136 -14.45 -2.23 4.87
N TYR A 137 -13.48 -2.74 5.65
CA TYR A 137 -13.51 -4.15 6.08
C TYR A 137 -14.76 -4.47 6.91
N VAL A 138 -15.22 -3.48 7.69
CA VAL A 138 -16.43 -3.58 8.52
C VAL A 138 -17.67 -3.87 7.68
N GLU A 139 -17.82 -3.27 6.50
CA GLU A 139 -18.98 -3.51 5.62
C GLU A 139 -19.00 -4.95 5.09
N VAL A 140 -17.83 -5.49 4.74
CA VAL A 140 -17.71 -6.89 4.32
C VAL A 140 -18.05 -7.81 5.49
N LEU A 141 -17.56 -7.49 6.69
CA LEU A 141 -17.81 -8.26 7.89
C LEU A 141 -19.29 -8.28 8.28
N GLU A 142 -19.99 -7.15 8.23
CA GLU A 142 -21.43 -7.04 8.47
C GLU A 142 -22.23 -7.97 7.55
N LYS A 143 -21.89 -7.99 6.26
CA LYS A 143 -22.56 -8.84 5.27
C LYS A 143 -22.26 -10.31 5.46
N VAL A 144 -21.01 -10.68 5.77
CA VAL A 144 -20.61 -12.08 5.96
C VAL A 144 -21.17 -12.67 7.26
N ILE A 145 -21.13 -11.90 8.34
CA ILE A 145 -21.61 -12.35 9.66
C ILE A 145 -23.13 -12.19 9.81
N GLN A 146 -23.75 -11.35 8.96
CA GLN A 146 -25.17 -10.97 9.00
C GLN A 146 -25.55 -10.31 10.33
N ARG A 147 -24.69 -9.41 10.81
CA ARG A 147 -24.88 -8.62 12.04
C ARG A 147 -24.53 -7.15 11.77
N PRO A 148 -25.20 -6.19 12.41
CA PRO A 148 -24.84 -4.79 12.30
C PRO A 148 -23.47 -4.52 12.94
N SER A 149 -22.70 -3.56 12.44
CA SER A 149 -21.34 -3.27 12.92
C SER A 149 -21.25 -2.85 14.38
N ILE A 150 -22.34 -2.34 14.95
CA ILE A 150 -22.43 -1.96 16.37
C ILE A 150 -22.25 -3.19 17.27
N ASP A 151 -22.75 -4.35 16.83
CA ASP A 151 -22.68 -5.61 17.58
C ASP A 151 -21.38 -6.39 17.31
N ILE A 152 -20.53 -5.89 16.41
CA ILE A 152 -19.24 -6.50 16.09
C ILE A 152 -18.17 -5.89 17.00
N SER A 153 -17.66 -6.71 17.91
CA SER A 153 -16.62 -6.34 18.86
C SER A 153 -15.31 -5.92 18.15
N SER A 154 -14.46 -5.19 18.87
CA SER A 154 -13.14 -4.78 18.34
C SER A 154 -12.25 -5.96 17.96
N ASP A 155 -12.37 -7.07 18.69
CA ASP A 155 -11.62 -8.30 18.43
C ASP A 155 -12.10 -8.96 17.13
N GLU A 156 -13.41 -9.05 16.93
CA GLU A 156 -14.00 -9.57 15.68
C GLU A 156 -13.64 -8.71 14.46
N ARG A 157 -13.46 -7.39 14.62
CA ARG A 157 -13.00 -6.50 13.52
C ARG A 157 -11.55 -6.76 13.11
N ASN A 158 -10.78 -7.41 13.97
CA ASN A 158 -9.39 -7.77 13.69
C ASN A 158 -9.27 -9.16 13.04
N GLU A 159 -10.32 -9.98 13.08
CA GLU A 159 -10.34 -11.33 12.52
C GLU A 159 -9.85 -11.38 11.08
N SER A 160 -9.07 -12.43 10.79
CA SER A 160 -8.51 -12.66 9.46
C SER A 160 -9.52 -13.30 8.52
N ILE A 161 -9.35 -13.09 7.23
CA ILE A 161 -10.13 -13.77 6.20
C ILE A 161 -9.58 -15.19 6.08
N GLN A 162 -10.39 -16.22 6.34
CA GLN A 162 -9.95 -17.61 6.31
C GLN A 162 -9.79 -18.11 4.87
N GLU A 163 -10.78 -17.82 4.03
CA GLU A 163 -10.78 -18.14 2.59
C GLU A 163 -11.42 -16.99 1.82
N ALA A 164 -10.93 -16.73 0.60
CA ALA A 164 -11.59 -15.85 -0.35
C ALA A 164 -11.49 -16.45 -1.76
N LYS A 165 -12.62 -16.48 -2.48
CA LYS A 165 -12.67 -17.03 -3.84
C LYS A 165 -13.43 -16.08 -4.77
N LEU A 166 -12.88 -15.86 -5.96
CA LEU A 166 -13.59 -15.12 -7.00
C LEU A 166 -14.79 -15.93 -7.49
N VAL A 167 -15.97 -15.32 -7.47
CA VAL A 167 -17.21 -15.91 -7.99
C VAL A 167 -17.58 -15.28 -9.33
N SER A 168 -17.47 -13.95 -9.45
CA SER A 168 -17.76 -13.23 -10.69
C SER A 168 -16.92 -11.96 -10.81
N ALA A 169 -16.58 -11.59 -12.03
CA ALA A 169 -15.92 -10.32 -12.36
C ALA A 169 -16.61 -9.71 -13.58
N ASN A 170 -17.37 -8.64 -13.35
CA ASN A 170 -18.04 -7.87 -14.41
C ASN A 170 -17.43 -6.47 -14.49
N LYS A 171 -17.86 -5.68 -15.47
CA LYS A 171 -17.40 -4.28 -15.62
C LYS A 171 -17.77 -3.42 -14.41
N ASP A 172 -18.93 -3.67 -13.79
CA ASP A 172 -19.46 -2.83 -12.72
C ASP A 172 -19.15 -3.34 -11.30
N SER A 173 -18.98 -4.65 -11.14
CA SER A 173 -18.75 -5.27 -9.83
C SER A 173 -17.92 -6.55 -9.88
N ILE A 174 -17.32 -6.87 -8.74
CA ILE A 174 -16.59 -8.12 -8.50
C ILE A 174 -17.22 -8.81 -7.29
N GLY A 175 -17.73 -10.02 -7.53
CA GLY A 175 -18.28 -10.89 -6.50
C GLY A 175 -17.21 -11.79 -5.93
N ILE A 176 -16.94 -11.66 -4.63
CA ILE A 176 -15.99 -12.48 -3.88
C ILE A 176 -16.76 -13.24 -2.80
N GLU A 177 -16.59 -14.55 -2.76
CA GLU A 177 -17.02 -15.37 -1.64
C GLU A 177 -15.97 -15.28 -0.54
N TYR A 178 -16.37 -14.77 0.61
CA TYR A 178 -15.55 -14.70 1.81
C TYR A 178 -15.94 -15.79 2.80
N LYS A 179 -14.95 -16.39 3.45
CA LYS A 179 -15.10 -17.18 4.67
C LYS A 179 -14.45 -16.43 5.83
N ILE A 180 -15.27 -15.93 6.75
CA ILE A 180 -14.82 -15.22 7.96
C ILE A 180 -15.57 -15.80 9.14
N MET A 181 -14.86 -16.15 10.22
CA MET A 181 -15.45 -16.81 11.40
C MET A 181 -16.31 -18.03 11.04
N ASN A 182 -15.83 -18.88 10.11
CA ASN A 182 -16.53 -20.05 9.57
C ASN A 182 -17.88 -19.77 8.86
N LYS A 183 -18.26 -18.51 8.66
CA LYS A 183 -19.42 -18.13 7.85
C LYS A 183 -18.98 -17.80 6.43
N LYS A 184 -19.74 -18.30 5.45
CA LYS A 184 -19.49 -18.05 4.02
C LYS A 184 -20.57 -17.15 3.46
N GLN A 185 -20.16 -16.12 2.72
CA GLN A 185 -21.10 -15.24 2.02
C GLN A 185 -20.41 -14.57 0.83
N ILE A 186 -21.18 -14.34 -0.24
CA ILE A 186 -20.74 -13.57 -1.39
C ILE A 186 -20.96 -12.08 -1.13
N PHE A 187 -19.90 -11.29 -1.28
CA PHE A 187 -19.97 -9.84 -1.25
C PHE A 187 -19.58 -9.28 -2.63
N TYR A 188 -20.37 -8.32 -3.11
CA TYR A 188 -20.13 -7.67 -4.40
C TYR A 188 -19.50 -6.30 -4.17
N HIS A 189 -18.25 -6.17 -4.59
CA HIS A 189 -17.52 -4.91 -4.58
C HIS A 189 -17.81 -4.13 -5.85
N LYS A 190 -18.05 -2.82 -5.74
CA LYS A 190 -18.20 -1.93 -6.90
C LYS A 190 -16.83 -1.61 -7.50
N ASN A 191 -16.71 -1.61 -8.82
CA ASN A 191 -15.46 -1.29 -9.54
C ASN A 191 -15.19 0.22 -9.69
N LYS A 192 -16.12 1.08 -9.27
CA LYS A 192 -15.94 2.53 -9.29
C LYS A 192 -15.57 3.01 -7.88
N GLU A 193 -14.41 3.65 -7.78
CA GLU A 193 -14.10 4.54 -6.66
C GLU A 193 -14.90 5.84 -6.89
N ASP A 194 -16.07 5.96 -6.27
CA ASP A 194 -16.76 7.25 -6.18
C ASP A 194 -15.93 8.14 -5.23
N TRP A 195 -15.18 9.08 -5.81
CA TRP A 195 -14.28 10.00 -5.10
C TRP A 195 -14.97 10.86 -4.03
N PHE A 196 -16.30 10.85 -3.96
CA PHE A 196 -17.10 11.72 -3.11
C PHE A 196 -17.67 11.05 -1.86
N ASP A 197 -17.52 9.73 -1.69
CA ASP A 197 -18.07 9.03 -0.51
C ASP A 197 -17.13 9.05 0.71
N ASP A 198 -15.89 9.54 0.55
CA ASP A 198 -14.84 9.60 1.60
C ASP A 198 -14.62 11.05 2.16
N LEU A 199 -15.54 12.01 1.91
CA LEU A 199 -15.51 13.39 2.45
C LEU A 199 -16.50 13.61 3.61
#